data_AF-A0A842YC44-F1
#
_entry.id   AF-A0A842YC44-F1
#
_cell.length_a   1.000
_cell.length_b   1.000
_cell.length_c   1.000
_cell.angle_alpha   90.00
_cell.angle_beta   90.00
_cell.angle_gamma   90.00
#
_symmetry.space_group_name_H-M   'P 1'
#
loop_
_entity.id
_entity.type
_entity.pdbx_description
1 polymer ?
#
loop_
_entity_poly.entity_id
_entity_poly.type
_entity_poly.pdbx_seq_one_letter_code
_entity_poly.pdbx_strand_id
1 'polypeptide(L)'
;MGLTLTTEEREMLEGKYGKATQKAMEIITTLGEIYGAERLIPVSSVQIAGVSYDNLGEAGLEYLSEMAEDGRARVLTTLNPAGMDMQEWKKHGISGDFAKNQDRVVEAFERMGVITTCTCTPYLVGNLPHFGEHIAWAESSAVCFANSIIGALTNREGGPSALASALTGKTAEYGFHLEENRMAQVKYDVQAALSDTDDFGLLGQVIGTRTGKTIPYITGIERATTEELKSFCASIATYGGIAIFHMEGITPNKTTIPDKTEVVTEEDLRAARIELDDEGTEIDFISVGCPHASIKEIAEIAKMLDGKKVADGKTVWITTAKPTKDLAIKMGFYD
;
A
#
# COMPACT_ATOMS: atom_id res chain seq x y z
N MET A 1 -1.13 -11.84 -29.41
CA MET A 1 -0.39 -13.10 -29.18
C MET A 1 -0.96 -13.73 -27.91
N GLY A 2 -0.92 -15.05 -27.76
CA GLY A 2 -1.49 -15.73 -26.59
C GLY A 2 -0.49 -15.84 -25.44
N LEU A 3 -0.97 -15.90 -24.20
CA LEU A 3 -0.17 -16.10 -23.00
C LEU A 3 0.62 -17.42 -23.10
N THR A 4 1.94 -17.34 -23.03
CA THR A 4 2.83 -18.51 -23.11
C THR A 4 3.21 -18.98 -21.71
N LEU A 5 2.78 -20.20 -21.37
CA LEU A 5 3.10 -20.84 -20.08
C LEU A 5 4.29 -21.80 -20.22
N THR A 6 5.19 -21.73 -19.25
CA THR A 6 6.27 -22.71 -19.03
C THR A 6 5.68 -24.07 -18.63
N THR A 7 6.51 -25.12 -18.61
CA THR A 7 6.09 -26.44 -18.16
C THR A 7 5.56 -26.39 -16.72
N GLU A 8 6.29 -25.76 -15.79
CA GLU A 8 5.88 -25.67 -14.38
C GLU A 8 4.53 -24.93 -14.24
N GLU A 9 4.32 -23.83 -14.95
CA GLU A 9 3.06 -23.07 -14.90
C GLU A 9 1.87 -23.87 -15.46
N ARG A 10 2.08 -24.69 -16.50
CA ARG A 10 1.05 -25.62 -16.99
C ARG A 10 0.75 -26.70 -15.96
N GLU A 11 1.76 -27.24 -15.31
CA GLU A 11 1.59 -28.24 -14.26
C GLU A 11 0.82 -27.68 -13.05
N MET A 12 1.05 -26.41 -12.69
CA MET A 12 0.24 -25.71 -11.70
C MET A 12 -1.23 -25.60 -12.14
N LEU A 13 -1.49 -25.21 -13.38
CA LEU A 13 -2.85 -25.10 -13.95
C LEU A 13 -3.56 -26.47 -14.08
N GLU A 14 -2.80 -27.54 -14.30
CA GLU A 14 -3.28 -28.94 -14.30
C GLU A 14 -3.55 -29.49 -12.89
N GLY A 15 -3.20 -28.74 -11.83
CA GLY A 15 -3.44 -29.13 -10.44
C GLY A 15 -2.40 -30.04 -9.81
N LYS A 16 -1.21 -30.21 -10.42
CA LYS A 16 -0.13 -31.03 -9.85
C LYS A 16 0.46 -30.46 -8.55
N TYR A 17 0.17 -29.19 -8.24
CA TYR A 17 0.63 -28.48 -7.05
C TYR A 17 -0.48 -28.19 -6.03
N GLY A 18 -1.61 -28.90 -6.11
CA GLY A 18 -2.75 -28.69 -5.22
C GLY A 18 -3.83 -27.77 -5.81
N LYS A 19 -5.01 -27.82 -5.20
CA LYS A 19 -6.22 -27.11 -5.66
C LYS A 19 -6.08 -25.61 -5.50
N ALA A 20 -5.52 -25.13 -4.38
CA ALA A 20 -5.32 -23.71 -4.17
C ALA A 20 -4.38 -23.10 -5.23
N THR A 21 -3.24 -23.75 -5.52
CA THR A 21 -2.33 -23.29 -6.58
C THR A 21 -2.98 -23.38 -7.96
N GLN A 22 -3.79 -24.41 -8.24
CA GLN A 22 -4.55 -24.49 -9.49
C GLN A 22 -5.50 -23.31 -9.65
N LYS A 23 -6.31 -23.02 -8.64
CA LYS A 23 -7.26 -21.90 -8.65
C LYS A 23 -6.55 -20.56 -8.79
N ALA A 24 -5.43 -20.40 -8.09
CA ALA A 24 -4.58 -19.23 -8.22
C ALA A 24 -4.03 -19.08 -9.66
N MET A 25 -3.56 -20.16 -10.27
CA MET A 25 -3.10 -20.11 -11.65
C MET A 25 -4.21 -19.77 -12.64
N GLU A 26 -5.43 -20.29 -12.47
CA GLU A 26 -6.57 -19.88 -13.29
C GLU A 26 -6.74 -18.35 -13.25
N ILE A 27 -6.75 -17.75 -12.05
CA ILE A 27 -6.87 -16.29 -11.86
C ILE A 27 -5.75 -15.55 -12.60
N ILE A 28 -4.48 -15.91 -12.36
CA ILE A 28 -3.33 -15.24 -12.97
C ILE A 28 -3.34 -15.37 -14.50
N THR A 29 -3.68 -16.56 -15.03
CA THR A 29 -3.77 -16.75 -16.49
C THR A 29 -4.91 -15.96 -17.12
N THR A 30 -6.08 -15.93 -16.50
CA THR A 30 -7.22 -15.15 -16.98
C THR A 30 -6.91 -13.65 -16.97
N LEU A 31 -6.27 -13.14 -15.92
CA LEU A 31 -5.82 -11.75 -15.89
C LEU A 31 -4.78 -11.47 -16.97
N GLY A 32 -3.82 -12.38 -17.17
CA GLY A 32 -2.84 -12.28 -18.25
C GLY A 32 -3.49 -12.21 -19.63
N GLU A 33 -4.50 -13.03 -19.89
CA GLU A 33 -5.27 -12.99 -21.14
C GLU A 33 -6.06 -11.69 -21.31
N ILE A 34 -6.74 -11.22 -20.25
CA ILE A 34 -7.52 -9.97 -20.27
C ILE A 34 -6.64 -8.76 -20.58
N TYR A 35 -5.45 -8.70 -19.96
CA TYR A 35 -4.53 -7.58 -20.11
C TYR A 35 -3.52 -7.76 -21.25
N GLY A 36 -3.59 -8.87 -21.99
CA GLY A 36 -2.72 -9.13 -23.13
C GLY A 36 -1.27 -9.42 -22.79
N ALA A 37 -0.99 -9.96 -21.61
CA ALA A 37 0.35 -10.39 -21.20
C ALA A 37 0.86 -11.53 -22.07
N GLU A 38 2.14 -11.48 -22.47
CA GLU A 38 2.76 -12.52 -23.28
C GLU A 38 3.24 -13.72 -22.45
N ARG A 39 3.59 -13.47 -21.18
CA ARG A 39 4.13 -14.47 -20.26
C ARG A 39 3.79 -14.12 -18.81
N LEU A 40 4.07 -15.07 -17.93
CA LEU A 40 4.10 -14.85 -16.48
C LEU A 40 5.54 -14.62 -16.02
N ILE A 41 5.69 -13.85 -14.97
CA ILE A 41 6.98 -13.46 -14.39
C ILE A 41 7.03 -13.81 -12.91
N PRO A 42 8.21 -14.18 -12.37
CA PRO A 42 8.37 -14.39 -10.94
C PRO A 42 8.21 -13.08 -10.18
N VAL A 43 7.64 -13.14 -8.98
CA VAL A 43 7.59 -12.02 -8.04
C VAL A 43 8.49 -12.29 -6.84
N SER A 44 9.19 -11.26 -6.32
CA SER A 44 10.03 -11.40 -5.13
C SER A 44 9.23 -11.27 -3.83
N SER A 45 8.14 -10.50 -3.84
CA SER A 45 7.25 -10.33 -2.70
C SER A 45 5.81 -10.04 -3.09
N VAL A 46 4.91 -10.24 -2.13
CA VAL A 46 3.47 -10.01 -2.27
C VAL A 46 2.94 -9.25 -1.05
N GLN A 47 1.98 -8.36 -1.27
CA GLN A 47 1.20 -7.75 -0.20
C GLN A 47 -0.29 -7.89 -0.52
N ILE A 48 -0.99 -8.65 0.31
CA ILE A 48 -2.41 -9.00 0.11
C ILE A 48 -3.29 -7.98 0.82
N ALA A 49 -4.27 -7.42 0.10
CA ALA A 49 -5.35 -6.60 0.64
C ALA A 49 -6.67 -7.39 0.78
N GLY A 50 -7.71 -6.73 1.31
CA GLY A 50 -9.00 -7.39 1.58
C GLY A 50 -8.94 -8.30 2.81
N VAL A 51 -8.30 -7.81 3.88
CA VAL A 51 -8.08 -8.57 5.13
C VAL A 51 -9.19 -8.33 6.15
N SER A 52 -9.95 -7.24 6.02
CA SER A 52 -11.06 -6.96 6.93
C SER A 52 -12.23 -7.93 6.72
N TYR A 53 -12.73 -8.51 7.81
CA TYR A 53 -13.95 -9.33 7.76
C TYR A 53 -15.16 -8.53 7.25
N ASP A 54 -15.19 -7.21 7.49
CA ASP A 54 -16.26 -6.33 7.01
C ASP A 54 -16.32 -6.29 5.47
N ASN A 55 -15.17 -6.39 4.80
CA ASN A 55 -15.10 -6.43 3.35
C ASN A 55 -15.34 -7.83 2.78
N LEU A 56 -14.87 -8.87 3.46
CA LEU A 56 -14.93 -10.26 2.99
C LEU A 56 -16.30 -10.91 3.22
N GLY A 57 -16.88 -10.68 4.39
CA GLY A 57 -17.99 -11.46 4.92
C GLY A 57 -17.67 -12.96 5.04
N GLU A 58 -18.70 -13.76 5.32
CA GLU A 58 -18.53 -15.21 5.47
C GLU A 58 -18.11 -15.88 4.15
N ALA A 59 -18.61 -15.44 3.00
CA ALA A 59 -18.25 -16.02 1.71
C ALA A 59 -16.75 -15.83 1.37
N GLY A 60 -16.20 -14.65 1.66
CA GLY A 60 -14.76 -14.41 1.49
C GLY A 60 -13.93 -15.26 2.46
N LEU A 61 -14.40 -15.44 3.69
CA LEU A 61 -13.75 -16.29 4.69
C LEU A 61 -13.80 -17.78 4.34
N GLU A 62 -14.93 -18.27 3.81
CA GLU A 62 -15.06 -19.64 3.29
C GLU A 62 -14.06 -19.87 2.15
N TYR A 63 -14.00 -18.96 1.18
CA TYR A 63 -13.01 -19.01 0.10
C TYR A 63 -11.57 -19.05 0.64
N LEU A 64 -11.21 -18.17 1.58
CA LEU A 64 -9.88 -18.19 2.20
C LEU A 64 -9.60 -19.49 2.95
N SER A 65 -10.60 -20.05 3.61
CA SER A 65 -10.49 -21.30 4.36
C SER A 65 -10.23 -22.49 3.44
N GLU A 66 -10.92 -22.54 2.28
CA GLU A 66 -10.69 -23.53 1.22
C GLU A 66 -9.27 -23.40 0.65
N MET A 67 -8.84 -22.18 0.31
CA MET A 67 -7.48 -21.94 -0.19
C MET A 67 -6.41 -22.34 0.85
N ALA A 68 -6.70 -22.20 2.15
CA ALA A 68 -5.77 -22.57 3.22
C ALA A 68 -5.67 -24.08 3.50
N GLU A 69 -6.54 -24.92 2.90
CA GLU A 69 -6.46 -26.37 3.03
C GLU A 69 -5.13 -26.91 2.49
N ASP A 70 -4.75 -26.52 1.28
CA ASP A 70 -3.50 -26.94 0.62
C ASP A 70 -2.64 -25.80 0.06
N GLY A 71 -3.11 -24.55 0.08
CA GLY A 71 -2.36 -23.39 -0.40
C GLY A 71 -1.23 -22.98 0.54
N ARG A 72 -0.04 -22.74 -0.01
CA ARG A 72 1.11 -22.18 0.70
C ARG A 72 1.76 -21.07 -0.11
N ALA A 73 2.04 -19.94 0.53
CA ALA A 73 2.78 -18.84 -0.06
C ALA A 73 4.18 -19.33 -0.46
N ARG A 74 4.57 -19.05 -1.71
CA ARG A 74 5.86 -19.45 -2.29
C ARG A 74 6.93 -18.36 -2.19
N VAL A 75 6.52 -17.14 -1.84
CA VAL A 75 7.34 -15.93 -1.79
C VAL A 75 7.00 -15.12 -0.54
N LEU A 76 7.85 -14.16 -0.17
CA LEU A 76 7.59 -13.29 0.98
C LEU A 76 6.24 -12.61 0.83
N THR A 77 5.29 -12.93 1.71
CA THR A 77 3.92 -12.43 1.64
C THR A 77 3.53 -11.77 2.95
N THR A 78 3.02 -10.54 2.87
CA THR A 78 2.52 -9.77 4.02
C THR A 78 1.06 -9.36 3.85
N LEU A 79 0.39 -9.00 4.95
CA LEU A 79 -0.99 -8.54 4.95
C LEU A 79 -1.11 -7.01 5.11
N ASN A 80 -2.06 -6.43 4.38
CA ASN A 80 -2.64 -5.10 4.63
C ASN A 80 -3.38 -5.08 5.99
N PRO A 81 -3.79 -3.93 6.56
CA PRO A 81 -4.47 -3.86 7.85
C PRO A 81 -5.70 -4.74 7.92
N ALA A 82 -5.86 -5.36 9.08
CA ALA A 82 -7.12 -6.00 9.47
C ALA A 82 -8.18 -4.93 9.79
N GLY A 83 -9.45 -5.34 9.91
CA GLY A 83 -10.55 -4.43 10.24
C GLY A 83 -10.55 -3.90 11.69
N MET A 84 -9.53 -4.23 12.50
CA MET A 84 -9.38 -3.80 13.89
C MET A 84 -7.92 -3.93 14.37
N ASP A 85 -7.58 -3.35 15.53
CA ASP A 85 -6.37 -3.71 16.27
C ASP A 85 -6.46 -5.16 16.78
N MET A 86 -5.56 -6.04 16.33
CA MET A 86 -5.60 -7.47 16.63
C MET A 86 -5.37 -7.82 18.12
N GLN A 87 -4.90 -6.89 18.94
CA GLN A 87 -4.61 -7.11 20.36
C GLN A 87 -5.53 -6.31 21.29
N GLU A 88 -5.85 -5.08 20.90
CA GLU A 88 -6.47 -4.08 21.76
C GLU A 88 -7.88 -3.67 21.29
N TRP A 89 -8.48 -4.41 20.34
CA TRP A 89 -9.83 -4.14 19.82
C TRP A 89 -10.90 -3.87 20.89
N LYS A 90 -10.80 -4.50 22.07
CA LYS A 90 -11.71 -4.26 23.21
C LYS A 90 -11.65 -2.82 23.71
N LYS A 91 -10.45 -2.21 23.74
CA LYS A 91 -10.26 -0.81 24.13
C LYS A 91 -10.94 0.15 23.15
N HIS A 92 -11.09 -0.29 21.90
CA HIS A 92 -11.71 0.47 20.82
C HIS A 92 -13.22 0.20 20.66
N GLY A 93 -13.82 -0.58 21.56
CA GLY A 93 -15.27 -0.86 21.54
C GLY A 93 -15.71 -1.82 20.43
N ILE A 94 -14.78 -2.56 19.81
CA ILE A 94 -15.10 -3.54 18.78
C ILE A 94 -15.85 -4.74 19.41
N SER A 95 -16.85 -5.27 18.72
CA SER A 95 -17.65 -6.39 19.22
C SER A 95 -16.85 -7.70 19.22
N GLY A 96 -17.13 -8.58 20.18
CA GLY A 96 -16.49 -9.91 20.24
C GLY A 96 -16.79 -10.79 19.03
N ASP A 97 -17.98 -10.63 18.43
CA ASP A 97 -18.36 -11.38 17.21
C ASP A 97 -17.57 -10.93 16.00
N PHE A 98 -17.36 -9.61 15.82
CA PHE A 98 -16.51 -9.10 14.75
C PHE A 98 -15.07 -9.56 14.96
N ALA A 99 -14.56 -9.43 16.19
CA ALA A 99 -13.19 -9.80 16.51
C ALA A 99 -12.91 -11.28 16.22
N LYS A 100 -13.81 -12.17 16.64
CA LYS A 100 -13.70 -13.61 16.36
C LYS A 100 -13.64 -13.91 14.86
N ASN A 101 -14.46 -13.23 14.05
CA ASN A 101 -14.46 -13.45 12.61
C ASN A 101 -13.25 -12.84 11.91
N GLN A 102 -12.77 -11.69 12.39
CA GLN A 102 -11.53 -11.10 11.94
C GLN A 102 -10.32 -12.00 12.25
N ASP A 103 -10.29 -12.64 13.42
CA ASP A 103 -9.26 -13.62 13.79
C ASP A 103 -9.29 -14.82 12.83
N ARG A 104 -10.46 -15.38 12.52
CA ARG A 104 -10.61 -16.47 11.54
C ARG A 104 -10.02 -16.12 10.17
N VAL A 105 -10.21 -14.87 9.70
CA VAL A 105 -9.61 -14.39 8.44
C VAL A 105 -8.09 -14.39 8.52
N VAL A 106 -7.53 -13.82 9.59
CA VAL A 106 -6.07 -13.73 9.77
C VAL A 106 -5.43 -15.11 9.93
N GLU A 107 -6.07 -16.02 10.67
CA GLU A 107 -5.66 -17.42 10.83
C GLU A 107 -5.63 -18.18 9.49
N ALA A 108 -6.60 -17.93 8.59
CA ALA A 108 -6.60 -18.54 7.27
C ALA A 108 -5.36 -18.13 6.45
N PHE A 109 -4.99 -16.84 6.49
CA PHE A 109 -3.76 -16.36 5.87
C PHE A 109 -2.49 -16.92 6.54
N GLU A 110 -2.46 -16.97 7.87
CA GLU A 110 -1.33 -17.54 8.62
C GLU A 110 -1.10 -19.02 8.26
N ARG A 111 -2.17 -19.82 8.13
CA ARG A 111 -2.10 -21.21 7.69
C ARG A 111 -1.51 -21.39 6.29
N MET A 112 -1.62 -20.36 5.44
CA MET A 112 -0.97 -20.32 4.13
C MET A 112 0.50 -19.87 4.20
N GLY A 113 1.04 -19.55 5.38
CA GLY A 113 2.41 -19.08 5.56
C GLY A 113 2.58 -17.57 5.31
N VAL A 114 1.48 -16.80 5.34
CA VAL A 114 1.53 -15.35 5.18
C VAL A 114 1.93 -14.69 6.50
N ILE A 115 2.82 -13.70 6.43
CA ILE A 115 3.23 -12.92 7.61
C ILE A 115 2.14 -11.89 7.92
N THR A 116 1.52 -12.01 9.10
CA THR A 116 0.38 -11.22 9.55
C THR A 116 0.79 -9.87 10.13
N THR A 117 1.58 -9.09 9.35
CA THR A 117 2.03 -7.74 9.72
C THR A 117 0.89 -6.74 9.87
N CYS A 118 -0.22 -6.98 9.16
CA CYS A 118 -1.44 -6.18 9.14
C CYS A 118 -1.17 -4.67 9.02
N THR A 119 -0.48 -4.27 7.94
CA THR A 119 -0.10 -2.87 7.72
C THR A 119 -0.09 -2.47 6.26
N CYS A 120 -0.50 -1.22 6.02
CA CYS A 120 -0.43 -0.56 4.72
C CYS A 120 0.96 -0.01 4.39
N THR A 121 1.92 -0.10 5.33
CA THR A 121 3.30 0.33 5.15
C THR A 121 4.28 -0.87 5.25
N PRO A 122 4.13 -1.90 4.40
CA PRO A 122 4.90 -3.15 4.49
C PRO A 122 6.42 -2.93 4.41
N TYR A 123 6.85 -1.89 3.68
CA TYR A 123 8.25 -1.46 3.54
C TYR A 123 8.88 -0.93 4.83
N LEU A 124 8.08 -0.54 5.83
CA LEU A 124 8.59 -0.16 7.16
C LEU A 124 8.82 -1.37 8.07
N VAL A 125 8.32 -2.56 7.71
CA VAL A 125 8.33 -3.76 8.56
C VAL A 125 8.89 -5.00 7.87
N GLY A 126 9.82 -4.79 6.93
CA GLY A 126 10.68 -5.84 6.39
C GLY A 126 10.27 -6.42 5.04
N ASN A 127 9.10 -6.07 4.50
CA ASN A 127 8.79 -6.38 3.10
C ASN A 127 9.24 -5.21 2.21
N LEU A 128 10.55 -5.20 1.93
CA LEU A 128 11.25 -4.13 1.22
C LEU A 128 11.99 -4.74 0.00
N PRO A 129 11.40 -4.70 -1.20
CA PRO A 129 12.03 -5.22 -2.42
C PRO A 129 13.20 -4.35 -2.87
N HIS A 130 14.01 -4.88 -3.78
CA HIS A 130 15.08 -4.12 -4.43
C HIS A 130 14.59 -3.41 -5.71
N PHE A 131 15.35 -2.40 -6.14
CA PHE A 131 15.15 -1.75 -7.43
C PHE A 131 15.11 -2.78 -8.57
N GLY A 132 14.13 -2.67 -9.46
CA GLY A 132 13.97 -3.56 -10.61
C GLY A 132 13.33 -4.92 -10.31
N GLU A 133 13.01 -5.23 -9.06
CA GLU A 133 12.30 -6.47 -8.74
C GLU A 133 10.80 -6.36 -9.08
N HIS A 134 10.23 -7.43 -9.63
CA HIS A 134 8.79 -7.54 -9.79
C HIS A 134 8.15 -8.02 -8.49
N ILE A 135 7.07 -7.35 -8.08
CA ILE A 135 6.29 -7.69 -6.88
C ILE A 135 4.80 -7.68 -7.22
N ALA A 136 3.95 -8.22 -6.34
CA ALA A 136 2.49 -8.15 -6.48
C ALA A 136 1.88 -7.57 -5.21
N TRP A 137 1.74 -6.24 -5.17
CA TRP A 137 1.22 -5.51 -4.00
C TRP A 137 -0.15 -4.90 -4.31
N ALA A 138 -1.03 -4.89 -3.30
CA ALA A 138 -2.43 -4.47 -3.47
C ALA A 138 -2.75 -3.09 -2.87
N GLU A 139 -2.07 -2.69 -1.79
CA GLU A 139 -2.27 -1.40 -1.13
C GLU A 139 -1.84 -0.23 -2.02
N SER A 140 -2.75 0.70 -2.31
CA SER A 140 -2.52 1.77 -3.31
C SER A 140 -1.34 2.68 -2.95
N SER A 141 -1.24 3.09 -1.68
CA SER A 141 -0.14 3.93 -1.20
C SER A 141 1.20 3.20 -1.24
N ALA A 142 1.22 1.90 -0.90
CA ALA A 142 2.41 1.07 -0.93
C ALA A 142 2.86 0.72 -2.35
N VAL A 143 1.91 0.51 -3.28
CA VAL A 143 2.17 0.34 -4.71
C VAL A 143 2.85 1.58 -5.28
N CYS A 144 2.33 2.77 -4.96
CA CYS A 144 2.93 4.03 -5.37
C CYS A 144 4.35 4.18 -4.81
N PHE A 145 4.55 3.89 -3.53
CA PHE A 145 5.87 3.92 -2.89
C PHE A 145 6.84 2.91 -3.52
N ALA A 146 6.39 1.69 -3.79
CA ALA A 146 7.22 0.64 -4.40
C ALA A 146 7.65 1.01 -5.81
N ASN A 147 6.72 1.48 -6.64
CA ASN A 147 7.03 1.88 -8.01
C ASN A 147 7.95 3.09 -8.06
N SER A 148 7.68 4.13 -7.26
CA SER A 148 8.37 5.42 -7.37
C SER A 148 9.61 5.54 -6.51
N ILE A 149 9.55 5.13 -5.24
CA ILE A 149 10.63 5.37 -4.28
C ILE A 149 11.63 4.22 -4.30
N ILE A 150 11.13 2.99 -4.30
CA ILE A 150 11.99 1.79 -4.36
C ILE A 150 12.44 1.53 -5.80
N GLY A 151 11.58 1.77 -6.79
CA GLY A 151 11.80 1.40 -8.18
C GLY A 151 11.55 -0.08 -8.46
N ALA A 152 10.75 -0.74 -7.61
CA ALA A 152 10.18 -2.05 -7.91
C ALA A 152 9.08 -1.94 -8.96
N LEU A 153 8.64 -3.07 -9.51
CA LEU A 153 7.66 -3.14 -10.58
C LEU A 153 6.41 -3.89 -10.12
N THR A 154 5.29 -3.16 -10.01
CA THR A 154 4.00 -3.76 -9.65
C THR A 154 2.84 -3.01 -10.26
N ASN A 155 1.82 -3.75 -10.67
CA ASN A 155 0.48 -3.21 -10.85
C ASN A 155 -0.18 -2.99 -9.48
N ARG A 156 -1.36 -2.35 -9.47
CA ARG A 156 -2.22 -2.35 -8.29
C ARG A 156 -3.05 -3.62 -8.29
N GLU A 157 -2.60 -4.61 -7.53
CA GLU A 157 -3.26 -5.91 -7.44
C GLU A 157 -4.58 -5.82 -6.67
N GLY A 158 -5.53 -6.70 -7.01
CA GLY A 158 -6.69 -6.96 -6.17
C GLY A 158 -6.36 -7.97 -5.07
N GLY A 159 -7.17 -8.05 -4.02
CA GLY A 159 -7.01 -9.06 -2.97
C GLY A 159 -6.87 -10.50 -3.52
N PRO A 160 -7.79 -10.97 -4.40
CA PRO A 160 -7.69 -12.29 -5.01
C PRO A 160 -6.47 -12.49 -5.91
N SER A 161 -6.06 -11.48 -6.68
CA SER A 161 -4.88 -11.60 -7.57
C SER A 161 -3.58 -11.60 -6.77
N ALA A 162 -3.46 -10.78 -5.73
CA ALA A 162 -2.33 -10.81 -4.81
C ALA A 162 -2.22 -12.17 -4.10
N LEU A 163 -3.32 -12.73 -3.58
CA LEU A 163 -3.31 -14.09 -3.01
C LEU A 163 -2.89 -15.12 -4.06
N ALA A 164 -3.40 -15.03 -5.28
CA ALA A 164 -3.01 -15.92 -6.36
C ALA A 164 -1.50 -15.82 -6.67
N SER A 165 -0.93 -14.62 -6.67
CA SER A 165 0.51 -14.41 -6.81
C SER A 165 1.32 -14.97 -5.65
N ALA A 166 0.82 -14.90 -4.41
CA ALA A 166 1.48 -15.52 -3.26
C ALA A 166 1.59 -17.04 -3.42
N LEU A 167 0.50 -17.70 -3.86
CA LEU A 167 0.41 -19.16 -3.95
C LEU A 167 1.13 -19.76 -5.17
N THR A 168 1.39 -18.94 -6.19
CA THR A 168 2.05 -19.35 -7.45
C THR A 168 3.49 -18.85 -7.54
N GLY A 169 3.83 -17.78 -6.82
CA GLY A 169 5.08 -17.05 -6.98
C GLY A 169 5.18 -16.29 -8.30
N LYS A 170 4.03 -16.06 -8.97
CA LYS A 170 3.96 -15.49 -10.33
C LYS A 170 2.94 -14.37 -10.42
N THR A 171 3.16 -13.43 -11.34
CA THR A 171 2.14 -12.52 -11.84
C THR A 171 2.21 -12.42 -13.36
N ALA A 172 1.19 -11.86 -13.99
CA ALA A 172 1.19 -11.63 -15.42
C ALA A 172 2.03 -10.38 -15.77
N GLU A 173 2.86 -10.48 -16.81
CA GLU A 173 3.70 -9.36 -17.26
C GLU A 173 2.89 -8.39 -18.12
N TYR A 174 2.29 -7.40 -17.47
CA TYR A 174 1.56 -6.31 -18.12
C TYR A 174 1.65 -5.02 -17.29
N GLY A 175 1.14 -3.92 -17.85
CA GLY A 175 1.01 -2.66 -17.13
C GLY A 175 2.37 -2.16 -16.64
N PHE A 176 2.50 -1.86 -15.35
CA PHE A 176 3.72 -1.31 -14.76
C PHE A 176 4.85 -2.32 -14.54
N HIS A 177 4.66 -3.58 -14.93
CA HIS A 177 5.77 -4.52 -15.13
C HIS A 177 6.56 -4.25 -16.43
N LEU A 178 6.02 -3.43 -17.33
CA LEU A 178 6.65 -3.07 -18.59
C LEU A 178 7.22 -1.65 -18.50
N GLU A 179 8.48 -1.48 -18.91
CA GLU A 179 9.21 -0.21 -18.78
C GLU A 179 8.55 0.92 -19.60
N GLU A 180 8.05 0.59 -20.80
CA GLU A 180 7.37 1.53 -21.69
C GLU A 180 6.13 2.17 -21.07
N ASN A 181 5.48 1.48 -20.13
CA ASN A 181 4.28 1.97 -19.45
C ASN A 181 4.60 2.84 -18.23
N ARG A 182 5.88 3.07 -17.92
CA ARG A 182 6.34 3.80 -16.74
C ARG A 182 6.80 5.22 -17.07
N MET A 183 6.73 5.63 -18.34
CA MET A 183 7.26 6.91 -18.81
C MET A 183 6.38 8.09 -18.38
N ALA A 184 7.00 9.16 -17.87
CA ALA A 184 6.30 10.36 -17.47
C ALA A 184 5.67 11.06 -18.67
N GLN A 185 4.56 11.76 -18.42
CA GLN A 185 3.70 12.34 -19.46
C GLN A 185 3.35 13.81 -19.18
N VAL A 186 3.50 14.28 -17.94
CA VAL A 186 3.33 15.68 -17.56
C VAL A 186 4.39 16.07 -16.53
N LYS A 187 4.99 17.25 -16.71
CA LYS A 187 5.91 17.84 -15.74
C LYS A 187 5.14 18.74 -14.76
N TYR A 188 5.43 18.61 -13.47
CA TYR A 188 5.02 19.53 -12.42
C TYR A 188 6.24 20.26 -11.86
N ASP A 189 6.29 21.57 -12.07
CA ASP A 189 7.30 22.45 -11.49
C ASP A 189 6.81 23.00 -10.15
N VAL A 190 7.36 22.51 -9.04
CA VAL A 190 6.96 22.92 -7.70
C VAL A 190 7.71 24.20 -7.32
N GLN A 191 6.96 25.29 -7.18
CA GLN A 191 7.42 26.62 -6.78
C GLN A 191 6.89 27.00 -5.39
N ALA A 192 6.60 26.00 -4.56
CA ALA A 192 6.20 26.14 -3.17
C ALA A 192 7.28 25.57 -2.25
N ALA A 193 7.46 26.18 -1.08
CA ALA A 193 8.33 25.68 -0.03
C ALA A 193 7.61 24.56 0.73
N LEU A 194 8.18 23.36 0.69
CA LEU A 194 7.68 22.20 1.43
C LEU A 194 8.55 22.00 2.66
N SER A 195 7.93 21.86 3.83
CA SER A 195 8.63 21.82 5.12
C SER A 195 8.35 20.58 5.94
N ASP A 196 7.19 19.95 5.77
CA ASP A 196 6.76 18.82 6.58
C ASP A 196 5.91 17.79 5.82
N THR A 197 5.47 16.76 6.55
CA THR A 197 4.66 15.67 6.01
C THR A 197 3.28 16.13 5.51
N ASP A 198 2.76 17.23 6.06
CA ASP A 198 1.46 17.80 5.69
C ASP A 198 1.55 18.53 4.35
N ASP A 199 2.61 19.34 4.14
CA ASP A 199 2.89 19.97 2.84
C ASP A 199 3.02 18.94 1.70
N PHE A 200 3.67 17.81 1.96
CA PHE A 200 3.76 16.71 0.99
C PHE A 200 2.41 16.02 0.76
N GLY A 201 1.55 15.95 1.77
CA GLY A 201 0.16 15.48 1.63
C GLY A 201 -0.65 16.40 0.72
N LEU A 202 -0.58 17.71 0.94
CA LEU A 202 -1.24 18.72 0.11
C LEU A 202 -0.72 18.72 -1.33
N LEU A 203 0.60 18.58 -1.50
CA LEU A 203 1.20 18.45 -2.84
C LEU A 203 0.61 17.25 -3.58
N GLY A 204 0.46 16.11 -2.90
CA GLY A 204 -0.17 14.92 -3.47
C GLY A 204 -1.62 15.14 -3.90
N GLN A 205 -2.39 15.93 -3.15
CA GLN A 205 -3.77 16.28 -3.48
C GLN A 205 -3.81 17.17 -4.72
N VAL A 206 -3.01 18.23 -4.74
CA VAL A 206 -2.94 19.18 -5.86
C VAL A 206 -2.54 18.46 -7.15
N ILE A 207 -1.44 17.72 -7.12
CA ILE A 207 -0.96 16.99 -8.30
C ILE A 207 -1.95 15.88 -8.67
N GLY A 208 -2.42 15.09 -7.71
CA GLY A 208 -3.36 13.98 -7.94
C GLY A 208 -4.64 14.44 -8.64
N THR A 209 -5.20 15.56 -8.19
CA THR A 209 -6.42 16.15 -8.76
C THR A 209 -6.21 16.66 -10.19
N ARG A 210 -5.01 17.20 -10.50
CA ARG A 210 -4.69 17.78 -11.82
C ARG A 210 -4.26 16.72 -12.86
N THR A 211 -3.56 15.69 -12.41
CA THR A 211 -2.81 14.77 -13.29
C THR A 211 -3.71 13.80 -14.05
N GLY A 212 -4.90 13.48 -13.51
CA GLY A 212 -5.80 12.50 -14.10
C GLY A 212 -5.13 11.13 -14.26
N LYS A 213 -5.12 10.59 -15.48
CA LYS A 213 -4.55 9.25 -15.78
C LYS A 213 -3.09 9.27 -16.25
N THR A 214 -2.41 10.42 -16.19
CA THR A 214 -1.04 10.57 -16.68
C THR A 214 -0.01 10.29 -15.58
N ILE A 215 1.24 10.03 -15.97
CA ILE A 215 2.34 9.80 -15.02
C ILE A 215 3.10 11.13 -14.80
N PRO A 216 3.16 11.65 -13.56
CA PRO A 216 3.81 12.93 -13.30
C PRO A 216 5.33 12.82 -13.16
N TYR A 217 6.04 13.82 -13.70
CA TYR A 217 7.45 14.12 -13.46
C TYR A 217 7.55 15.40 -12.63
N ILE A 218 8.09 15.33 -11.42
CA ILE A 218 8.03 16.40 -10.42
C ILE A 218 9.43 17.01 -10.25
N THR A 219 9.53 18.34 -10.38
CA THR A 219 10.75 19.12 -10.16
C THR A 219 10.54 20.16 -9.06
N GLY A 220 11.63 20.75 -8.55
CA GLY A 220 11.56 21.79 -7.51
C GLY A 220 11.59 21.27 -6.08
N ILE A 221 11.83 19.97 -5.88
CA ILE A 221 11.97 19.34 -4.55
C ILE A 221 13.41 18.83 -4.42
N GLU A 222 14.19 19.40 -3.50
CA GLU A 222 15.60 19.05 -3.33
C GLU A 222 15.81 17.76 -2.51
N ARG A 223 14.95 17.53 -1.52
CA ARG A 223 15.05 16.41 -0.58
C ARG A 223 13.68 16.07 -0.02
N ALA A 224 13.51 14.81 0.36
CA ALA A 224 12.33 14.36 1.09
C ALA A 224 12.71 13.23 2.06
N THR A 225 12.05 13.18 3.21
CA THR A 225 12.14 12.08 4.18
C THR A 225 11.23 10.92 3.78
N THR A 226 11.41 9.75 4.40
CA THR A 226 10.51 8.60 4.17
C THR A 226 9.07 8.92 4.59
N GLU A 227 8.86 9.66 5.67
CA GLU A 227 7.54 10.09 6.14
C GLU A 227 6.85 11.05 5.15
N GLU A 228 7.58 12.03 4.61
CA GLU A 228 7.10 12.96 3.58
C GLU A 228 6.71 12.21 2.30
N LEU A 229 7.57 11.30 1.83
CA LEU A 229 7.29 10.48 0.64
C LEU A 229 6.12 9.52 0.88
N LYS A 230 6.00 8.94 2.07
CA LYS A 230 4.85 8.12 2.46
C LYS A 230 3.54 8.91 2.40
N SER A 231 3.53 10.13 2.94
CA SER A 231 2.37 11.03 2.89
C SER A 231 2.01 11.42 1.45
N PHE A 232 3.00 11.81 0.66
CA PHE A 232 2.80 12.12 -0.76
C PHE A 232 2.24 10.93 -1.54
N CYS A 233 2.82 9.73 -1.38
CA CYS A 233 2.34 8.50 -2.01
C CYS A 233 0.88 8.19 -1.65
N ALA A 234 0.51 8.35 -0.38
CA ALA A 234 -0.86 8.13 0.08
C ALA A 234 -1.83 9.12 -0.55
N SER A 235 -1.46 10.40 -0.54
CA SER A 235 -2.30 11.47 -1.07
C SER A 235 -2.47 11.37 -2.58
N ILE A 236 -1.38 11.24 -3.35
CA ILE A 236 -1.46 11.18 -4.81
C ILE A 236 -2.18 9.92 -5.32
N ALA A 237 -2.05 8.80 -4.61
CA ALA A 237 -2.81 7.58 -4.89
C ALA A 237 -4.31 7.76 -4.60
N THR A 238 -4.66 8.53 -3.56
CA THR A 238 -6.05 8.80 -3.16
C THR A 238 -6.75 9.73 -4.13
N TYR A 239 -6.16 10.89 -4.42
CA TYR A 239 -6.78 11.92 -5.25
C TYR A 239 -6.63 11.66 -6.75
N GLY A 240 -5.52 11.05 -7.17
CA GLY A 240 -5.24 10.79 -8.59
C GLY A 240 -5.38 9.34 -9.04
N GLY A 241 -5.45 8.38 -8.12
CA GLY A 241 -5.34 6.96 -8.48
C GLY A 241 -3.97 6.58 -9.06
N ILE A 242 -2.94 7.40 -8.79
CA ILE A 242 -1.62 7.30 -9.42
C ILE A 242 -0.80 6.22 -8.71
N ALA A 243 -0.34 5.24 -9.50
CA ALA A 243 0.47 4.12 -9.03
C ALA A 243 1.98 4.31 -9.25
N ILE A 244 2.37 5.34 -10.01
CA ILE A 244 3.77 5.71 -10.25
C ILE A 244 3.88 7.20 -10.59
N PHE A 245 4.90 7.84 -10.03
CA PHE A 245 5.43 9.15 -10.37
C PHE A 245 6.95 9.12 -10.41
N HIS A 246 7.54 10.19 -10.94
CA HIS A 246 8.97 10.44 -10.92
C HIS A 246 9.23 11.78 -10.23
N MET A 247 10.22 11.85 -9.34
CA MET A 247 10.61 13.08 -8.65
C MET A 247 12.12 13.27 -8.85
N GLU A 248 12.48 14.37 -9.50
CA GLU A 248 13.84 14.67 -9.93
C GLU A 248 14.83 14.63 -8.76
N GLY A 249 15.91 13.86 -8.91
CA GLY A 249 16.93 13.69 -7.87
C GLY A 249 16.54 12.81 -6.67
N ILE A 250 15.27 12.36 -6.59
CA ILE A 250 14.75 11.58 -5.45
C ILE A 250 14.38 10.16 -5.89
N THR A 251 13.58 9.99 -6.95
CA THR A 251 13.19 8.66 -7.43
C THR A 251 14.28 8.03 -8.31
N PRO A 252 14.55 6.72 -8.19
CA PRO A 252 15.64 6.07 -8.92
C PRO A 252 15.31 5.73 -10.39
N ASN A 253 14.03 5.72 -10.77
CA ASN A 253 13.60 5.36 -12.11
C ASN A 253 14.08 6.36 -13.16
N LYS A 254 14.37 5.87 -14.37
CA LYS A 254 14.65 6.73 -15.53
C LYS A 254 13.35 7.06 -16.24
N THR A 255 13.25 8.28 -16.75
CA THR A 255 12.07 8.72 -17.49
C THR A 255 12.42 9.84 -18.46
N THR A 256 11.57 10.06 -19.46
CA THR A 256 11.65 11.24 -20.33
C THR A 256 11.04 12.45 -19.65
N ILE A 257 11.67 13.61 -19.80
CA ILE A 257 11.10 14.88 -19.33
C ILE A 257 9.97 15.27 -20.29
N PRO A 258 8.71 15.39 -19.83
CA PRO A 258 7.60 15.75 -20.69
C PRO A 258 7.62 17.23 -21.09
N ASP A 259 7.13 17.54 -22.30
CA ASP A 259 6.99 18.93 -22.77
C ASP A 259 5.86 19.67 -22.05
N LYS A 260 4.75 18.97 -21.75
CA LYS A 260 3.62 19.53 -21.02
C LYS A 260 4.06 19.84 -19.59
N THR A 261 4.03 21.11 -19.21
CA THR A 261 4.41 21.57 -17.87
C THR A 261 3.26 22.27 -17.17
N GLU A 262 3.03 21.94 -15.92
CA GLU A 262 2.14 22.62 -14.97
C GLU A 262 2.97 23.12 -13.78
N VAL A 263 2.56 24.23 -13.17
CA VAL A 263 3.23 24.81 -12.01
C VAL A 263 2.38 24.55 -10.76
N VAL A 264 3.03 24.17 -9.66
CA VAL A 264 2.40 24.12 -8.33
C VAL A 264 2.94 25.28 -7.51
N THR A 265 2.05 26.13 -7.03
CA THR A 265 2.37 27.34 -6.27
C THR A 265 1.97 27.22 -4.79
N GLU A 266 2.46 28.15 -3.97
CA GLU A 266 2.01 28.30 -2.58
C GLU A 266 0.49 28.48 -2.45
N GLU A 267 -0.13 29.20 -3.40
CA GLU A 267 -1.58 29.40 -3.40
C GLU A 267 -2.33 28.10 -3.68
N ASP A 268 -1.76 27.20 -4.47
CA ASP A 268 -2.36 25.89 -4.73
C ASP A 268 -2.37 25.03 -3.46
N LEU A 269 -1.28 25.03 -2.69
CA LEU A 269 -1.21 24.32 -1.40
C LEU A 269 -2.17 24.94 -0.37
N ARG A 270 -2.26 26.28 -0.34
CA ARG A 270 -3.22 26.98 0.54
C ARG A 270 -4.66 26.64 0.19
N ALA A 271 -5.01 26.63 -1.10
CA ALA A 271 -6.36 26.27 -1.55
C ALA A 271 -6.71 24.82 -1.19
N ALA A 272 -5.77 23.89 -1.40
CA ALA A 272 -5.92 22.49 -1.00
C ALA A 272 -6.13 22.34 0.51
N ARG A 273 -5.38 23.10 1.32
CA ARG A 273 -5.52 23.11 2.79
C ARG A 273 -6.89 23.60 3.23
N ILE A 274 -7.38 24.70 2.65
CA ILE A 274 -8.72 25.24 2.93
C ILE A 274 -9.81 24.23 2.54
N GLU A 275 -9.62 23.46 1.47
CA GLU A 275 -10.57 22.43 1.06
C GLU A 275 -10.67 21.27 2.07
N LEU A 276 -9.59 20.97 2.79
CA LEU A 276 -9.53 19.87 3.76
C LEU A 276 -9.87 20.29 5.20
N ASP A 277 -9.89 21.59 5.49
CA ASP A 277 -10.08 22.11 6.84
C ASP A 277 -11.50 22.64 7.03
N ASP A 278 -12.23 22.08 7.99
CA ASP A 278 -13.53 22.57 8.42
C ASP A 278 -13.32 23.57 9.59
N GLU A 279 -12.99 24.82 9.26
CA GLU A 279 -12.70 25.87 10.25
C GLU A 279 -13.78 25.98 11.35
N GLY A 280 -13.34 26.00 12.60
CA GLY A 280 -14.22 26.18 13.76
C GLY A 280 -14.99 24.93 14.20
N THR A 281 -14.71 23.78 13.58
CA THR A 281 -15.31 22.50 13.98
C THR A 281 -14.77 22.00 15.32
N GLU A 282 -15.67 21.50 16.15
CA GLU A 282 -15.27 20.81 17.38
C GLU A 282 -14.75 19.41 17.02
N ILE A 283 -13.46 19.16 17.31
CA ILE A 283 -12.83 17.86 17.05
C ILE A 283 -13.15 16.92 18.20
N ASP A 284 -13.79 15.78 17.95
CA ASP A 284 -14.04 14.72 18.94
C ASP A 284 -13.05 13.55 18.84
N PHE A 285 -12.49 13.35 17.65
CA PHE A 285 -11.66 12.20 17.32
C PHE A 285 -10.48 12.64 16.44
N ILE A 286 -9.27 12.26 16.85
CA ILE A 286 -8.03 12.48 16.10
C ILE A 286 -7.48 11.11 15.73
N SER A 287 -7.28 10.87 14.43
CA SER A 287 -6.66 9.65 13.93
C SER A 287 -5.35 9.97 13.26
N VAL A 288 -4.28 9.33 13.70
CA VAL A 288 -2.95 9.43 13.09
C VAL A 288 -2.50 8.04 12.67
N GLY A 289 -1.90 7.92 11.48
CA GLY A 289 -1.44 6.63 10.96
C GLY A 289 -2.26 6.07 9.79
N CYS A 290 -2.76 6.93 8.90
CA CYS A 290 -3.27 6.50 7.60
C CYS A 290 -2.47 7.22 6.48
N PRO A 291 -1.32 6.67 6.04
CA PRO A 291 -0.81 5.31 6.29
C PRO A 291 -0.17 5.10 7.66
N HIS A 292 -0.13 3.83 8.12
CA HIS A 292 0.36 3.43 9.45
C HIS A 292 1.65 4.16 9.85
N ALA A 293 1.63 4.72 11.07
CA ALA A 293 2.69 5.59 11.57
C ALA A 293 4.02 4.85 11.68
N SER A 294 5.11 5.51 11.29
CA SER A 294 6.48 5.10 11.50
C SER A 294 6.86 5.32 12.96
N ILE A 295 7.99 4.73 13.38
CA ILE A 295 8.50 4.96 14.74
C ILE A 295 8.88 6.42 14.96
N LYS A 296 9.27 7.15 13.92
CA LYS A 296 9.65 8.57 14.00
C LYS A 296 8.41 9.43 14.24
N GLU A 297 7.33 9.19 13.50
CA GLU A 297 6.05 9.90 13.73
C GLU A 297 5.51 9.62 15.14
N ILE A 298 5.57 8.37 15.61
CA ILE A 298 5.16 8.02 16.98
C ILE A 298 6.02 8.78 18.01
N ALA A 299 7.33 8.86 17.82
CA ALA A 299 8.23 9.61 18.70
C ALA A 299 7.88 11.12 18.76
N GLU A 300 7.55 11.70 17.61
CA GLU A 300 7.14 13.11 17.50
C GLU A 300 5.82 13.36 18.23
N ILE A 301 4.82 12.48 18.04
CA ILE A 301 3.54 12.56 18.74
C ILE A 301 3.73 12.39 20.26
N ALA A 302 4.53 11.41 20.69
CA ALA A 302 4.83 11.19 22.10
C ALA A 302 5.47 12.45 22.72
N LYS A 303 6.42 13.08 22.02
CA LYS A 303 7.01 14.36 22.45
C LYS A 303 5.99 15.49 22.53
N MET A 304 5.02 15.56 21.62
CA MET A 304 3.96 16.57 21.67
C MET A 304 3.01 16.36 22.86
N LEU A 305 2.79 15.11 23.26
CA LEU A 305 1.92 14.71 24.37
C LEU A 305 2.64 14.65 25.73
N ASP A 306 3.97 14.76 25.77
CA ASP A 306 4.74 14.69 27.01
C ASP A 306 4.25 15.71 28.06
N GLY A 307 3.97 15.20 29.26
CA GLY A 307 3.38 15.97 30.36
C GLY A 307 1.94 16.46 30.14
N LYS A 308 1.27 16.06 29.06
CA LYS A 308 -0.10 16.44 28.72
C LYS A 308 -1.05 15.24 28.84
N LYS A 309 -2.34 15.53 28.76
CA LYS A 309 -3.40 14.53 28.65
C LYS A 309 -4.31 14.90 27.49
N VAL A 310 -4.88 13.89 26.84
CA VAL A 310 -6.00 14.09 25.91
C VAL A 310 -7.13 14.77 26.67
N ALA A 311 -7.74 15.79 26.07
CA ALA A 311 -8.83 16.54 26.68
C ALA A 311 -10.05 15.63 26.96
N ASP A 312 -10.80 15.95 28.02
CA ASP A 312 -11.97 15.16 28.39
C ASP A 312 -12.99 15.09 27.24
N GLY A 313 -13.50 13.89 26.97
CA GLY A 313 -14.43 13.64 25.87
C GLY A 313 -13.78 13.52 24.48
N LYS A 314 -12.47 13.72 24.36
CA LYS A 314 -11.73 13.60 23.09
C LYS A 314 -11.03 12.25 23.00
N THR A 315 -10.92 11.72 21.79
CA THR A 315 -10.25 10.44 21.52
C THR A 315 -9.11 10.63 20.53
N VAL A 316 -7.96 10.02 20.80
CA VAL A 316 -6.80 10.02 19.89
C VAL A 316 -6.43 8.58 19.59
N TRP A 317 -6.40 8.21 18.31
CA TRP A 317 -5.89 6.94 17.83
C TRP A 317 -4.59 7.16 17.06
N ILE A 318 -3.57 6.37 17.40
CA ILE A 318 -2.32 6.29 16.67
C ILE A 318 -2.22 4.85 16.14
N THR A 319 -2.44 4.67 14.85
CA THR A 319 -2.40 3.36 14.20
C THR A 319 -1.03 3.10 13.61
N THR A 320 -0.50 1.91 13.84
CA THR A 320 0.83 1.51 13.37
C THR A 320 0.90 0.00 13.18
N ALA A 321 1.95 -0.46 12.50
CA ALA A 321 2.23 -1.89 12.40
C ALA A 321 2.64 -2.48 13.76
N LYS A 322 2.29 -3.75 14.00
CA LYS A 322 2.62 -4.44 15.26
C LYS A 322 4.11 -4.37 15.64
N PRO A 323 5.07 -4.65 14.73
CA PRO A 323 6.50 -4.51 15.06
C PRO A 323 6.90 -3.09 15.48
N THR A 324 6.28 -2.08 14.89
CA THR A 324 6.51 -0.66 15.23
C THR A 324 5.92 -0.32 16.59
N LYS A 325 4.73 -0.84 16.93
CA LYS A 325 4.13 -0.73 18.27
C LYS A 325 5.03 -1.35 19.34
N ASP A 326 5.54 -2.56 19.09
CA ASP A 326 6.46 -3.26 19.98
C ASP A 326 7.75 -2.44 20.21
N LEU A 327 8.25 -1.77 19.16
CA LEU A 327 9.39 -0.87 19.27
C LEU A 327 9.04 0.41 20.06
N ALA A 328 7.88 1.01 19.82
CA ALA A 328 7.41 2.19 20.53
C ALA A 328 7.27 1.94 22.05
N ILE A 329 6.77 0.76 22.45
CA ILE A 329 6.73 0.34 23.86
C ILE A 329 8.15 0.27 24.44
N LYS A 330 9.10 -0.37 23.74
CA LYS A 330 10.49 -0.47 24.20
C LYS A 330 11.19 0.88 24.32
N MET A 331 10.78 1.85 23.51
CA MET A 331 11.32 3.21 23.51
C MET A 331 10.64 4.13 24.54
N GLY A 332 9.57 3.68 25.19
CA GLY A 332 8.81 4.47 26.17
C GLY A 332 7.90 5.52 25.52
N PHE A 333 7.42 5.27 24.30
CA PHE A 333 6.48 6.16 23.60
C PHE A 333 5.01 5.76 23.74
N TYR A 334 4.75 4.58 24.32
CA TYR A 334 3.39 4.03 24.42
C TYR A 334 2.64 4.50 25.69
N ASP A 335 3.37 4.68 26.80
CA ASP A 335 2.81 5.08 28.10
C ASP A 335 2.61 6.60 28.18
#